data_AF-A0A9Q3EJK3-F1
#
_entry.id   AF-A0A9Q3EJK3-F1
#
_cell.length_a   1.000
_cell.length_b   1.000
_cell.length_c   1.000
_cell.angle_alpha   90.00
_cell.angle_beta   90.00
_cell.angle_gamma   90.00
#
_symmetry.space_group_name_H-M   'P 1'
#
loop_
_entity.id
_entity.type
_entity.pdbx_description
1 polymer ?
#
loop_
_entity_poly.entity_id
_entity_poly.type
_entity_poly.pdbx_seq_one_letter_code
_entity_poly.pdbx_strand_id
1 'polypeptide(L)'
;MKKVRTLDENLGLNPSNLHKSGIAVGFLPAFGEPFASNTPREINAKLPAPMAIVGDYVDLKTSDPNLSSIDKSLEVIRGLEGNPVWELALMPNEGLDKITKEVAVSISKKMLWINNQGITVWMRFAHEMNGDWYSWGLQPEKFIEKWRLIAHEVKSRTQKTYMLWAPNSAFGESLDSVRGGYTKYWPGADTVDISGLSFYHYGGFERLNVLLAPGEAVSKIKEFAQLYGSAQNRPVILSETGASYTTSISTGKPAWGGGSEYDIKYQWLQQLLSSKTREEIPNLKAIAWFEVFKHETAAGNSPLKAEDFRLILGDQGLSHDAIQYLSEK
;
A
#
# COMPACT_ATOMS: atom_id res chain seq x y z
N MET A 1 8.27 4.02 34.38
CA MET A 1 7.00 3.43 33.90
C MET A 1 7.02 3.43 32.37
N LYS A 2 6.90 2.27 31.71
CA LYS A 2 6.76 2.23 30.23
C LYS A 2 5.38 2.83 29.89
N LYS A 3 5.35 3.93 29.14
CA LYS A 3 4.10 4.52 28.65
C LYS A 3 3.45 3.48 27.74
N VAL A 4 2.27 2.97 28.12
CA VAL A 4 1.48 2.09 27.25
C VAL A 4 1.06 2.94 26.04
N ARG A 5 1.44 2.53 24.84
CA ARG A 5 1.06 3.21 23.60
C ARG A 5 -0.46 3.06 23.42
N THR A 6 -1.19 4.16 23.44
CA THR A 6 -2.59 4.19 22.99
C THR A 6 -2.58 4.40 21.49
N LEU A 7 -3.25 3.52 20.73
CA LEU A 7 -3.46 3.74 19.30
C LEU A 7 -4.40 4.94 19.14
N ASP A 8 -4.00 5.94 18.36
CA ASP A 8 -4.93 6.98 17.90
C ASP A 8 -6.02 6.29 17.07
N GLU A 9 -7.28 6.51 17.42
CA GLU A 9 -8.42 5.90 16.75
C GLU A 9 -8.48 6.25 15.26
N ASN A 10 -7.93 7.43 14.89
CA ASN A 10 -7.90 7.90 13.51
C ASN A 10 -6.59 7.55 12.79
N LEU A 11 -5.60 6.95 13.45
CA LEU A 11 -4.32 6.56 12.85
C LEU A 11 -3.55 7.72 12.18
N GLY A 12 -3.85 8.97 12.58
CA GLY A 12 -3.35 10.20 11.96
C GLY A 12 -4.04 10.63 10.67
N LEU A 13 -5.11 9.94 10.22
CA LEU A 13 -5.92 10.36 9.08
C LEU A 13 -6.65 11.67 9.41
N ASN A 14 -6.51 12.65 8.51
CA ASN A 14 -7.20 13.93 8.61
C ASN A 14 -8.60 13.83 7.99
N PRO A 15 -9.69 14.01 8.75
CA PRO A 15 -11.06 13.85 8.23
C PRO A 15 -11.46 14.87 7.17
N SER A 16 -10.69 15.97 7.02
CA SER A 16 -10.88 16.95 5.95
C SER A 16 -10.20 16.57 4.64
N ASN A 17 -9.35 15.54 4.63
CA ASN A 17 -8.73 15.01 3.40
C ASN A 17 -9.74 14.12 2.66
N LEU A 18 -9.34 13.63 1.49
CA LEU A 18 -10.18 12.82 0.62
C LEU A 18 -10.68 11.55 1.31
N HIS A 19 -12.00 11.45 1.44
CA HIS A 19 -12.71 10.27 1.90
C HIS A 19 -13.90 10.01 0.99
N LYS A 20 -14.20 8.73 0.76
CA LYS A 20 -15.42 8.31 0.07
C LYS A 20 -16.12 7.26 0.93
N SER A 21 -17.40 7.47 1.23
CA SER A 21 -18.18 6.55 2.09
C SER A 21 -17.51 6.24 3.43
N GLY A 22 -16.79 7.23 4.00
CA GLY A 22 -16.07 7.08 5.27
C GLY A 22 -14.77 6.25 5.21
N ILE A 23 -14.27 5.95 4.01
CA ILE A 23 -12.96 5.31 3.77
C ILE A 23 -12.00 6.39 3.27
N ALA A 24 -10.84 6.52 3.90
CA ALA A 24 -9.80 7.46 3.48
C ALA A 24 -9.17 7.01 2.15
N VAL A 25 -8.94 7.95 1.24
CA VAL A 25 -8.40 7.65 -0.09
C VAL A 25 -7.04 8.32 -0.25
N GLY A 26 -6.03 7.51 -0.54
CA GLY A 26 -4.69 7.96 -0.87
C GLY A 26 -4.17 7.35 -2.16
N PHE A 27 -2.94 7.70 -2.48
CA PHE A 27 -2.29 7.28 -3.72
C PHE A 27 -0.83 6.94 -3.47
N LEU A 28 -0.31 5.94 -4.20
CA LEU A 28 1.12 5.72 -4.40
C LEU A 28 1.50 6.39 -5.73
N PRO A 29 2.14 7.56 -5.70
CA PRO A 29 2.60 8.22 -6.91
C PRO A 29 3.75 7.44 -7.55
N ALA A 30 3.99 7.65 -8.84
CA ALA A 30 5.14 7.12 -9.56
C ALA A 30 6.43 7.91 -9.24
N PHE A 31 6.75 8.04 -7.95
CA PHE A 31 7.84 8.87 -7.45
C PHE A 31 9.19 8.34 -7.94
N GLY A 32 9.87 9.10 -8.80
CA GLY A 32 11.18 8.70 -9.34
C GLY A 32 11.13 7.53 -10.33
N GLU A 33 9.94 7.12 -10.80
CA GLU A 33 9.82 6.13 -11.88
C GLU A 33 10.42 6.68 -13.18
N PRO A 34 11.25 5.92 -13.91
CA PRO A 34 12.04 6.46 -15.01
C PRO A 34 11.21 6.76 -16.29
N PHE A 35 10.09 6.08 -16.47
CA PHE A 35 9.34 6.10 -17.73
C PHE A 35 8.10 6.99 -17.69
N ALA A 36 7.33 6.95 -16.61
CA ALA A 36 6.07 7.67 -16.46
C ALA A 36 5.91 8.20 -15.03
N SER A 37 6.92 8.95 -14.56
CA SER A 37 6.87 9.56 -13.25
C SER A 37 5.69 10.51 -13.12
N ASN A 38 5.13 10.58 -11.93
CA ASN A 38 4.24 11.64 -11.48
C ASN A 38 4.53 11.97 -10.03
N THR A 39 3.94 13.07 -9.56
CA THR A 39 4.15 13.59 -8.21
C THR A 39 2.84 13.61 -7.43
N PRO A 40 2.90 13.52 -6.08
CA PRO A 40 1.70 13.69 -5.27
C PRO A 40 1.03 15.07 -5.44
N ARG A 41 1.78 16.10 -5.85
CA ARG A 41 1.21 17.43 -6.16
C ARG A 41 0.37 17.42 -7.42
N GLU A 42 0.82 16.75 -8.48
CA GLU A 42 0.06 16.61 -9.73
C GLU A 42 -1.24 15.83 -9.51
N ILE A 43 -1.20 14.78 -8.69
CA ILE A 43 -2.38 14.03 -8.28
C ILE A 43 -3.33 14.95 -7.48
N ASN A 44 -2.83 15.56 -6.38
CA ASN A 44 -3.66 16.45 -5.54
C ASN A 44 -4.31 17.59 -6.32
N ALA A 45 -3.65 18.14 -7.34
CA ALA A 45 -4.19 19.23 -8.15
C ALA A 45 -5.46 18.83 -8.94
N LYS A 46 -5.74 17.53 -9.09
CA LYS A 46 -6.94 16.99 -9.75
C LYS A 46 -8.02 16.54 -8.77
N LEU A 47 -7.66 16.26 -7.52
CA LEU A 47 -8.57 15.70 -6.53
C LEU A 47 -9.51 16.77 -5.96
N PRO A 48 -10.73 16.39 -5.53
CA PRO A 48 -11.68 17.33 -4.93
C PRO A 48 -11.31 17.74 -3.49
N ALA A 49 -10.38 17.01 -2.87
CA ALA A 49 -9.76 17.31 -1.59
C ALA A 49 -8.34 16.70 -1.58
N PRO A 50 -7.41 17.19 -0.73
CA PRO A 50 -6.08 16.61 -0.64
C PRO A 50 -6.15 15.12 -0.30
N MET A 51 -5.27 14.29 -0.88
CA MET A 51 -5.21 12.86 -0.56
C MET A 51 -5.03 12.62 0.94
N ALA A 52 -5.62 11.56 1.46
CA ALA A 52 -5.50 11.21 2.89
C ALA A 52 -4.19 10.49 3.22
N ILE A 53 -3.65 9.75 2.24
CA ILE A 53 -2.42 8.97 2.37
C ILE A 53 -1.58 9.22 1.12
N VAL A 54 -0.27 9.37 1.32
CA VAL A 54 0.72 9.35 0.25
C VAL A 54 1.65 8.16 0.49
N GLY A 55 1.67 7.24 -0.47
CA GLY A 55 2.57 6.09 -0.47
C GLY A 55 3.92 6.45 -1.06
N ASP A 56 4.98 5.80 -0.57
CA ASP A 56 6.34 5.97 -1.05
C ASP A 56 7.15 4.68 -0.86
N TYR A 57 8.10 4.44 -1.77
CA TYR A 57 9.03 3.32 -1.70
C TYR A 57 10.43 3.84 -1.47
N VAL A 58 11.01 3.50 -0.31
CA VAL A 58 12.37 3.94 0.03
C VAL A 58 13.25 2.74 0.31
N ASP A 59 14.34 2.68 -0.45
CA ASP A 59 15.46 1.78 -0.20
C ASP A 59 16.07 2.03 1.17
N LEU A 60 16.11 0.97 1.98
CA LEU A 60 16.86 0.95 3.23
C LEU A 60 18.33 0.63 2.93
N LYS A 61 19.19 1.64 3.02
CA LYS A 61 20.65 1.48 2.96
C LYS A 61 21.19 1.28 4.37
N THR A 62 21.52 0.05 4.74
CA THR A 62 21.88 -0.27 6.14
C THR A 62 23.23 0.31 6.56
N SER A 63 24.08 0.66 5.59
CA SER A 63 25.34 1.36 5.82
C SER A 63 25.17 2.85 6.19
N ASP A 64 24.01 3.44 5.94
CA ASP A 64 23.73 4.84 6.27
C ASP A 64 22.94 4.95 7.59
N PRO A 65 23.59 5.29 8.71
CA PRO A 65 22.92 5.38 10.00
C PRO A 65 21.89 6.52 10.08
N ASN A 66 21.96 7.51 9.17
CA ASN A 66 21.04 8.64 9.11
C ASN A 66 19.82 8.38 8.22
N LEU A 67 19.84 7.31 7.42
CA LEU A 67 18.79 6.95 6.47
C LEU A 67 18.42 8.12 5.55
N SER A 68 19.44 8.74 4.95
CA SER A 68 19.33 9.96 4.14
C SER A 68 18.49 9.79 2.87
N SER A 69 18.28 8.55 2.41
CA SER A 69 17.35 8.24 1.32
C SER A 69 15.92 8.73 1.60
N ILE A 70 15.50 8.71 2.86
CA ILE A 70 14.16 9.15 3.30
C ILE A 70 14.01 10.68 3.22
N ASP A 71 15.10 11.45 3.34
CA ASP A 71 15.03 12.92 3.45
C ASP A 71 14.50 13.58 2.18
N LYS A 72 14.78 12.98 1.01
CA LYS A 72 14.31 13.50 -0.29
C LYS A 72 12.79 13.48 -0.38
N SER A 73 12.18 12.37 0.01
CA SER A 73 10.72 12.25 0.02
C SER A 73 10.09 13.14 1.08
N LEU A 74 10.70 13.26 2.26
CA LEU A 74 10.18 14.09 3.35
C LEU A 74 9.99 15.55 2.92
N GLU A 75 10.92 16.12 2.14
CA GLU A 75 10.78 17.49 1.63
C GLU A 75 9.49 17.68 0.84
N VAL A 76 9.15 16.70 -0.01
CA VAL A 76 7.91 16.68 -0.77
C VAL A 76 6.71 16.51 0.15
N ILE A 77 6.72 15.49 1.01
CA ILE A 77 5.59 15.13 1.88
C ILE A 77 5.22 16.29 2.81
N ARG A 78 6.21 16.93 3.45
CA ARG A 78 6.00 18.07 4.36
C ARG A 78 5.28 19.24 3.69
N GLY A 79 5.45 19.40 2.38
CA GLY A 79 4.85 20.48 1.63
C GLY A 79 3.50 20.16 1.00
N LEU A 80 2.93 18.97 1.21
CA LEU A 80 1.63 18.60 0.67
C LEU A 80 0.50 19.23 1.49
N GLU A 81 -0.50 19.74 0.79
CA GLU A 81 -1.75 20.19 1.40
C GLU A 81 -2.45 19.02 2.12
N GLY A 82 -3.20 19.31 3.17
CA GLY A 82 -3.94 18.31 3.95
C GLY A 82 -3.10 17.49 4.92
N ASN A 83 -1.76 17.60 4.87
CA ASN A 83 -0.83 16.83 5.71
C ASN A 83 -1.18 15.32 5.72
N PRO A 84 -1.11 14.64 4.56
CA PRO A 84 -1.47 13.23 4.46
C PRO A 84 -0.63 12.37 5.39
N VAL A 85 -1.18 11.22 5.78
CA VAL A 85 -0.34 10.17 6.38
C VAL A 85 0.68 9.71 5.35
N TRP A 86 1.94 9.58 5.77
CA TRP A 86 2.98 9.02 4.93
C TRP A 86 3.04 7.49 5.09
N GLU A 87 2.57 6.75 4.10
CA GLU A 87 2.77 5.31 4.01
C GLU A 87 4.15 5.02 3.42
N LEU A 88 5.11 4.73 4.30
CA LEU A 88 6.51 4.53 3.96
C LEU A 88 6.81 3.03 3.81
N ALA A 89 6.93 2.55 2.57
CA ALA A 89 7.43 1.23 2.26
C ALA A 89 8.96 1.20 2.37
N LEU A 90 9.45 0.68 3.49
CA LEU A 90 10.89 0.61 3.75
C LEU A 90 11.44 -0.73 3.25
N MET A 91 12.21 -0.68 2.16
CA MET A 91 12.61 -1.85 1.38
C MET A 91 14.02 -2.33 1.75
N PRO A 92 14.19 -3.48 2.43
CA PRO A 92 15.51 -4.02 2.78
C PRO A 92 16.16 -4.75 1.60
N ASN A 93 16.42 -4.03 0.50
CA ASN A 93 16.98 -4.59 -0.73
C ASN A 93 18.34 -5.30 -0.52
N GLU A 94 19.10 -4.88 0.51
CA GLU A 94 20.36 -5.52 0.95
C GLU A 94 20.15 -6.86 1.70
N GLY A 95 18.90 -7.28 1.90
CA GLY A 95 18.50 -8.52 2.55
C GLY A 95 18.19 -8.37 4.05
N LEU A 96 17.34 -9.26 4.57
CA LEU A 96 16.93 -9.24 5.98
C LEU A 96 18.08 -9.47 6.98
N ASP A 97 19.16 -10.14 6.57
CA ASP A 97 20.34 -10.37 7.42
C ASP A 97 21.07 -9.07 7.80
N LYS A 98 20.90 -8.00 7.02
CA LYS A 98 21.48 -6.69 7.30
C LYS A 98 20.70 -5.91 8.35
N ILE A 99 19.54 -6.40 8.76
CA ILE A 99 18.71 -5.76 9.78
C ILE A 99 19.20 -6.16 11.16
N THR A 100 20.17 -5.41 11.66
CA THR A 100 20.70 -5.54 13.03
C THR A 100 19.91 -4.67 14.01
N LYS A 101 20.22 -4.79 15.29
CA LYS A 101 19.63 -3.94 16.33
C LYS A 101 19.99 -2.47 16.11
N GLU A 102 21.21 -2.18 15.69
CA GLU A 102 21.69 -0.83 15.40
C GLU A 102 20.89 -0.20 14.27
N VAL A 103 20.59 -0.98 13.21
CA VAL A 103 19.73 -0.53 12.10
C VAL A 103 18.32 -0.24 12.60
N ALA A 104 17.72 -1.11 13.42
CA ALA A 104 16.40 -0.86 14.01
C ALA A 104 16.37 0.38 14.92
N VAL A 105 17.45 0.66 15.66
CA VAL A 105 17.62 1.90 16.43
C VAL A 105 17.71 3.11 15.51
N SER A 106 18.45 3.04 14.40
CA SER A 106 18.51 4.12 13.40
C SER A 106 17.14 4.40 12.77
N ILE A 107 16.41 3.35 12.38
CA ILE A 107 15.04 3.47 11.84
C ILE A 107 14.15 4.19 12.86
N SER A 108 14.10 3.72 14.10
CA SER A 108 13.23 4.31 15.12
C SER A 108 13.59 5.75 15.50
N LYS A 109 14.87 6.13 15.47
CA LYS A 109 15.32 7.53 15.60
C LYS A 109 14.88 8.39 14.42
N LYS A 110 15.02 7.90 13.19
CA LYS A 110 14.56 8.60 11.98
C LYS A 110 13.06 8.83 12.00
N MET A 111 12.29 7.81 12.38
CA MET A 111 10.83 7.90 12.53
C MET A 111 10.41 8.93 13.58
N LEU A 112 11.09 8.96 14.74
CA LEU A 112 10.86 10.01 15.74
C LEU A 112 11.16 11.41 15.19
N TRP A 113 12.26 11.57 14.46
CA TRP A 113 12.63 12.84 13.85
C TRP A 113 11.58 13.31 12.83
N ILE A 114 11.07 12.41 11.98
CA ILE A 114 9.97 12.68 11.04
C ILE A 114 8.70 13.06 11.81
N ASN A 115 8.35 12.33 12.86
CA ASN A 115 7.17 12.65 13.69
C ASN A 115 7.26 14.04 14.34
N ASN A 116 8.47 14.49 14.70
CA ASN A 116 8.71 15.85 15.22
C ASN A 116 8.54 16.94 14.15
N GLN A 117 8.53 16.59 12.85
CA GLN A 117 8.16 17.49 11.77
C GLN A 117 6.64 17.58 11.56
N GLY A 118 5.84 16.90 12.40
CA GLY A 118 4.37 16.89 12.31
C GLY A 118 3.79 15.80 11.42
N ILE A 119 4.64 14.91 10.88
CA ILE A 119 4.23 13.87 9.94
C ILE A 119 3.90 12.57 10.68
N THR A 120 2.71 12.03 10.45
CA THR A 120 2.36 10.66 10.86
C THR A 120 2.86 9.68 9.81
N VAL A 121 3.48 8.59 10.27
CA VAL A 121 4.03 7.55 9.39
C VAL A 121 3.29 6.23 9.59
N TRP A 122 2.89 5.59 8.51
CA TRP A 122 2.57 4.17 8.47
C TRP A 122 3.76 3.45 7.86
N MET A 123 4.56 2.79 8.70
CA MET A 123 5.79 2.15 8.27
C MET A 123 5.50 0.72 7.80
N ARG A 124 5.61 0.51 6.49
CA ARG A 124 5.33 -0.74 5.78
C ARG A 124 6.66 -1.43 5.44
N PHE A 125 7.29 -2.01 6.45
CA PHE A 125 8.59 -2.66 6.30
C PHE A 125 8.48 -3.99 5.56
N ALA A 126 9.34 -4.20 4.55
CA ALA A 126 9.45 -5.46 3.80
C ALA A 126 8.08 -5.99 3.32
N HIS A 127 7.35 -5.15 2.59
CA HIS A 127 6.02 -5.47 2.06
C HIS A 127 6.02 -6.70 1.16
N GLU A 128 4.85 -7.33 1.03
CA GLU A 128 4.63 -8.49 0.15
C GLU A 128 5.64 -9.63 0.36
N MET A 129 6.08 -9.81 1.61
CA MET A 129 7.03 -10.83 2.05
C MET A 129 6.62 -12.27 1.70
N ASN A 130 5.34 -12.51 1.39
CA ASN A 130 4.79 -13.78 0.94
C ASN A 130 4.94 -14.02 -0.58
N GLY A 131 5.49 -13.05 -1.32
CA GLY A 131 5.89 -13.14 -2.72
C GLY A 131 7.30 -13.69 -2.93
N ASP A 132 7.62 -14.04 -4.17
CA ASP A 132 8.93 -14.54 -4.63
C ASP A 132 9.71 -13.51 -5.47
N TRP A 133 9.21 -12.28 -5.58
CA TRP A 133 9.76 -11.20 -6.41
C TRP A 133 10.72 -10.24 -5.68
N TYR A 134 10.79 -10.28 -4.36
CA TYR A 134 11.70 -9.46 -3.56
C TYR A 134 12.77 -10.28 -2.84
N SER A 135 13.96 -9.70 -2.60
CA SER A 135 15.07 -10.37 -1.91
C SER A 135 14.77 -10.75 -0.45
N TRP A 136 13.74 -10.16 0.15
CA TRP A 136 13.21 -10.51 1.48
C TRP A 136 12.01 -11.47 1.44
N GLY A 137 11.53 -11.83 0.24
CA GLY A 137 10.43 -12.75 0.03
C GLY A 137 10.76 -14.18 0.47
N LEU A 138 9.71 -15.01 0.66
CA LEU A 138 9.82 -16.43 0.99
C LEU A 138 10.64 -16.77 2.27
N GLN A 139 10.82 -15.81 3.18
CA GLN A 139 11.63 -15.95 4.40
C GLN A 139 10.82 -15.68 5.69
N PRO A 140 9.81 -16.50 6.03
CA PRO A 140 8.85 -16.20 7.10
C PRO A 140 9.48 -16.03 8.49
N GLU A 141 10.33 -16.95 8.93
CA GLU A 141 10.94 -16.90 10.26
C GLU A 141 11.85 -15.68 10.43
N LYS A 142 12.69 -15.41 9.42
CA LYS A 142 13.58 -14.25 9.40
C LYS A 142 12.80 -12.94 9.31
N PHE A 143 11.74 -12.90 8.50
CA PHE A 143 10.84 -11.75 8.43
C PHE A 143 10.25 -11.44 9.80
N ILE A 144 9.70 -12.44 10.51
CA ILE A 144 9.13 -12.25 11.85
C ILE A 144 10.19 -11.75 12.83
N GLU A 145 11.38 -12.34 12.84
CA GLU A 145 12.49 -11.91 13.70
C GLU A 145 12.82 -10.42 13.50
N LYS A 146 13.03 -10.00 12.25
CA LYS A 146 13.42 -8.62 11.93
C LYS A 146 12.27 -7.63 12.10
N TRP A 147 11.05 -8.03 11.77
CA TRP A 147 9.85 -7.25 12.03
C TRP A 147 9.71 -6.94 13.51
N ARG A 148 9.76 -7.97 14.38
CA ARG A 148 9.59 -7.79 15.82
C ARG A 148 10.69 -6.92 16.42
N LEU A 149 11.92 -7.03 15.92
CA LEU A 149 13.04 -6.16 16.30
C LEU A 149 12.76 -4.68 15.98
N ILE A 150 12.36 -4.38 14.74
CA ILE A 150 12.02 -3.00 14.32
C ILE A 150 10.81 -2.49 15.10
N ALA A 151 9.74 -3.29 15.19
CA ALA A 151 8.51 -2.92 15.89
C ALA A 151 8.79 -2.59 17.36
N HIS A 152 9.65 -3.36 18.03
CA HIS A 152 10.04 -3.07 19.40
C HIS A 152 10.69 -1.68 19.52
N GLU A 153 11.71 -1.39 18.71
CA GLU A 153 12.42 -0.11 18.76
C GLU A 153 11.48 1.06 18.40
N VAL A 154 10.70 0.94 17.32
CA VAL A 154 9.77 2.00 16.88
C VAL A 154 8.69 2.28 17.91
N LYS A 155 8.03 1.25 18.43
CA LYS A 155 6.96 1.41 19.42
C LYS A 155 7.48 1.92 20.77
N SER A 156 8.76 1.69 21.08
CA SER A 156 9.39 2.23 22.29
C SER A 156 9.74 3.72 22.22
N ARG A 157 9.88 4.28 21.00
CA ARG A 157 10.36 5.65 20.78
C ARG A 157 9.32 6.60 20.21
N THR A 158 8.35 6.07 19.47
CA THR A 158 7.40 6.87 18.70
C THR A 158 5.97 6.62 19.16
N GLN A 159 5.09 7.60 18.93
CA GLN A 159 3.64 7.44 19.09
C GLN A 159 2.90 7.65 17.77
N LYS A 160 3.53 8.34 16.79
CA LYS A 160 2.96 8.67 15.47
C LYS A 160 3.56 7.85 14.33
N THR A 161 4.25 6.75 14.64
CA THR A 161 4.70 5.78 13.62
C THR A 161 4.03 4.44 13.88
N TYR A 162 3.15 4.03 12.97
CA TYR A 162 2.35 2.81 13.06
C TYR A 162 3.01 1.69 12.26
N MET A 163 3.15 0.51 12.86
CA MET A 163 3.67 -0.68 12.18
C MET A 163 2.56 -1.26 11.28
N LEU A 164 2.74 -1.17 9.96
CA LEU A 164 1.78 -1.58 8.94
C LEU A 164 2.22 -2.91 8.28
N TRP A 165 1.61 -4.03 8.70
CA TRP A 165 1.92 -5.34 8.14
C TRP A 165 1.10 -5.58 6.89
N ALA A 166 1.74 -5.72 5.73
CA ALA A 166 1.07 -5.75 4.43
C ALA A 166 1.60 -6.87 3.52
N PRO A 167 1.01 -8.09 3.57
CA PRO A 167 1.24 -9.12 2.55
C PRO A 167 0.55 -8.77 1.23
N ASN A 168 0.92 -9.48 0.16
CA ASN A 168 0.15 -9.55 -1.08
C ASN A 168 -1.06 -10.48 -0.89
N SER A 169 -2.20 -10.19 -1.52
CA SER A 169 -3.41 -11.01 -1.47
C SER A 169 -3.13 -12.49 -1.75
N ALA A 170 -3.64 -13.39 -0.91
CA ALA A 170 -3.26 -14.78 -0.90
C ALA A 170 -3.46 -15.45 -2.27
N PHE A 171 -2.41 -16.12 -2.74
CA PHE A 171 -2.33 -16.84 -4.02
C PHE A 171 -1.65 -18.22 -3.89
N GLY A 172 -1.33 -18.63 -2.65
CA GLY A 172 -0.78 -19.95 -2.35
C GLY A 172 -1.85 -21.03 -2.28
N GLU A 173 -1.43 -22.28 -2.05
CA GLU A 173 -2.33 -23.43 -1.87
C GLU A 173 -3.22 -23.29 -0.62
N SER A 174 -2.72 -22.58 0.39
CA SER A 174 -3.44 -22.32 1.65
C SER A 174 -2.91 -21.04 2.31
N LEU A 175 -3.62 -20.57 3.34
CA LEU A 175 -3.17 -19.46 4.18
C LEU A 175 -1.85 -19.76 4.92
N ASP A 176 -1.54 -21.05 5.14
CA ASP A 176 -0.33 -21.51 5.84
C ASP A 176 0.85 -21.76 4.89
N SER A 177 0.67 -21.59 3.57
CA SER A 177 1.73 -21.76 2.59
C SER A 177 2.83 -20.70 2.76
N VAL A 178 4.10 -21.08 2.53
CA VAL A 178 5.22 -20.11 2.50
C VAL A 178 5.06 -19.17 1.32
N ARG A 179 4.77 -19.70 0.14
CA ARG A 179 4.48 -18.89 -1.05
C ARG A 179 3.00 -18.53 -1.06
N GLY A 180 2.71 -17.23 -1.04
CA GLY A 180 1.36 -16.68 -1.19
C GLY A 180 0.41 -16.92 -0.03
N GLY A 181 0.85 -17.51 1.10
CA GLY A 181 0.08 -17.59 2.34
C GLY A 181 0.34 -16.38 3.25
N TYR A 182 -0.47 -16.24 4.30
CA TYR A 182 -0.36 -15.16 5.28
C TYR A 182 0.21 -15.63 6.62
N THR A 183 -0.25 -16.78 7.11
CA THR A 183 -0.10 -17.20 8.52
C THR A 183 1.36 -17.26 8.94
N LYS A 184 2.23 -17.80 8.08
CA LYS A 184 3.66 -17.93 8.38
C LYS A 184 4.40 -16.60 8.51
N TYR A 185 3.81 -15.50 8.02
CA TYR A 185 4.40 -14.17 8.09
C TYR A 185 3.75 -13.27 9.13
N TRP A 186 2.71 -13.73 9.84
CA TRP A 186 2.05 -12.92 10.85
C TRP A 186 2.95 -12.76 12.09
N PRO A 187 3.43 -11.54 12.42
CA PRO A 187 4.42 -11.35 13.47
C PRO A 187 3.78 -11.19 14.86
N GLY A 188 2.45 -11.27 14.96
CA GLY A 188 1.69 -11.13 16.20
C GLY A 188 1.07 -9.73 16.38
N ALA A 189 -0.16 -9.72 16.91
CA ALA A 189 -0.93 -8.50 17.11
C ALA A 189 -0.22 -7.49 18.04
N ASP A 190 0.65 -7.92 18.94
CA ASP A 190 1.41 -7.04 19.84
C ASP A 190 2.36 -6.10 19.07
N THR A 191 2.82 -6.51 17.88
CA THR A 191 3.77 -5.74 17.06
C THR A 191 3.13 -5.03 15.88
N VAL A 192 1.96 -5.47 15.42
CA VAL A 192 1.21 -4.85 14.31
C VAL A 192 0.25 -3.79 14.86
N ASP A 193 0.27 -2.60 14.28
CA ASP A 193 -0.70 -1.55 14.59
C ASP A 193 -1.82 -1.47 13.54
N ILE A 194 -1.51 -1.76 12.27
CA ILE A 194 -2.44 -1.76 11.14
C ILE A 194 -2.20 -3.01 10.29
N SER A 195 -3.29 -3.70 9.90
CA SER A 195 -3.24 -4.82 8.96
C SER A 195 -3.52 -4.32 7.55
N GLY A 196 -2.49 -4.27 6.72
CA GLY A 196 -2.56 -3.86 5.33
C GLY A 196 -2.69 -5.05 4.38
N LEU A 197 -3.14 -4.80 3.16
CA LEU A 197 -3.16 -5.77 2.08
C LEU A 197 -2.76 -5.08 0.78
N SER A 198 -1.82 -5.66 0.03
CA SER A 198 -1.63 -5.34 -1.38
C SER A 198 -2.57 -6.21 -2.21
N PHE A 199 -3.52 -5.61 -2.91
CA PHE A 199 -4.53 -6.35 -3.66
C PHE A 199 -4.98 -5.60 -4.91
N TYR A 200 -4.86 -6.27 -6.06
CA TYR A 200 -5.04 -5.68 -7.37
C TYR A 200 -5.97 -6.53 -8.24
N HIS A 201 -6.65 -5.86 -9.17
CA HIS A 201 -7.29 -6.53 -10.29
C HIS A 201 -6.36 -6.52 -11.52
N TYR A 202 -5.85 -7.69 -11.86
CA TYR A 202 -4.94 -7.89 -13.00
C TYR A 202 -5.56 -8.69 -14.15
N GLY A 203 -6.80 -9.17 -14.00
CA GLY A 203 -7.36 -10.19 -14.90
C GLY A 203 -6.61 -11.53 -14.88
N GLY A 204 -6.14 -11.93 -13.69
CA GLY A 204 -5.46 -13.19 -13.44
C GLY A 204 -3.98 -13.21 -13.85
N PHE A 205 -3.40 -14.41 -13.80
CA PHE A 205 -1.98 -14.63 -14.12
C PHE A 205 -1.62 -14.21 -15.55
N GLU A 206 -2.54 -14.42 -16.48
CA GLU A 206 -2.36 -14.08 -17.90
C GLU A 206 -2.41 -12.57 -18.19
N ARG A 207 -2.72 -11.73 -17.19
CA ARG A 207 -2.88 -10.27 -17.33
C ARG A 207 -3.88 -9.92 -18.45
N LEU A 208 -5.10 -10.43 -18.32
CA LEU A 208 -6.16 -10.22 -19.30
C LEU A 208 -6.94 -8.94 -18.99
N ASN A 209 -7.37 -8.21 -20.01
CA ASN A 209 -8.29 -7.08 -19.84
C ASN A 209 -9.72 -7.61 -19.71
N VAL A 210 -10.04 -8.24 -18.59
CA VAL A 210 -11.38 -8.77 -18.27
C VAL A 210 -12.06 -7.92 -17.21
N LEU A 211 -13.38 -7.92 -17.20
CA LEU A 211 -14.11 -7.30 -16.10
C LEU A 211 -13.98 -8.14 -14.82
N LEU A 212 -13.88 -7.44 -13.71
CA LEU A 212 -14.00 -7.96 -12.36
C LEU A 212 -15.35 -8.64 -12.11
N ALA A 213 -15.34 -9.68 -11.28
CA ALA A 213 -16.58 -10.34 -10.87
C ALA A 213 -17.37 -9.43 -9.89
N PRO A 214 -18.72 -9.51 -9.86
CA PRO A 214 -19.51 -8.78 -8.88
C PRO A 214 -19.08 -9.09 -7.44
N GLY A 215 -18.61 -8.08 -6.70
CA GLY A 215 -18.17 -8.21 -5.32
C GLY A 215 -16.81 -8.89 -5.11
N GLU A 216 -16.00 -9.05 -6.16
CA GLU A 216 -14.63 -9.57 -6.10
C GLU A 216 -13.80 -8.85 -5.03
N ALA A 217 -13.77 -7.51 -5.06
CA ALA A 217 -12.97 -6.73 -4.14
C ALA A 217 -13.46 -6.90 -2.70
N VAL A 218 -14.76 -6.71 -2.51
CA VAL A 218 -15.42 -6.77 -1.19
C VAL A 218 -15.20 -8.13 -0.53
N SER A 219 -15.38 -9.23 -1.28
CA SER A 219 -15.24 -10.58 -0.74
C SER A 219 -13.82 -10.85 -0.24
N LYS A 220 -12.81 -10.48 -1.03
CA LYS A 220 -11.41 -10.70 -0.67
C LYS A 220 -10.97 -9.84 0.52
N ILE A 221 -11.36 -8.57 0.54
CA ILE A 221 -11.03 -7.66 1.66
C ILE A 221 -11.72 -8.15 2.94
N LYS A 222 -12.98 -8.60 2.85
CA LYS A 222 -13.73 -9.09 4.00
C LYS A 222 -13.11 -10.35 4.62
N GLU A 223 -12.67 -11.29 3.79
CA GLU A 223 -11.94 -12.48 4.22
C GLU A 223 -10.68 -12.10 5.01
N PHE A 224 -9.85 -11.22 4.45
CA PHE A 224 -8.64 -10.73 5.12
C PHE A 224 -8.97 -9.96 6.41
N ALA A 225 -9.98 -9.09 6.36
CA ALA A 225 -10.39 -8.27 7.49
C ALA A 225 -10.97 -9.10 8.65
N GLN A 226 -11.60 -10.23 8.38
CA GLN A 226 -12.03 -11.16 9.43
C GLN A 226 -10.82 -11.78 10.14
N LEU A 227 -9.82 -12.24 9.39
CA LEU A 227 -8.65 -12.97 9.92
C LEU A 227 -7.64 -12.06 10.64
N TYR A 228 -7.30 -10.92 10.03
CA TYR A 228 -6.23 -10.04 10.47
C TYR A 228 -6.69 -8.65 10.90
N GLY A 229 -7.97 -8.33 10.70
CA GLY A 229 -8.61 -7.14 11.25
C GLY A 229 -9.34 -7.46 12.55
N SER A 230 -10.61 -7.85 12.44
CA SER A 230 -11.51 -8.09 13.57
C SER A 230 -10.99 -9.13 14.55
N ALA A 231 -10.52 -10.30 14.08
CA ALA A 231 -9.98 -11.34 14.96
C ALA A 231 -8.69 -10.93 15.69
N GLN A 232 -7.95 -9.93 15.19
CA GLN A 232 -6.73 -9.40 15.81
C GLN A 232 -6.95 -8.06 16.52
N ASN A 233 -8.18 -7.53 16.49
CA ASN A 233 -8.52 -6.18 16.93
C ASN A 233 -7.61 -5.11 16.28
N ARG A 234 -7.49 -5.16 14.95
CA ARG A 234 -6.70 -4.23 14.15
C ARG A 234 -7.54 -3.55 13.06
N PRO A 235 -7.29 -2.26 12.79
CA PRO A 235 -7.82 -1.61 11.59
C PRO A 235 -7.21 -2.25 10.34
N VAL A 236 -7.97 -2.23 9.25
CA VAL A 236 -7.57 -2.77 7.95
C VAL A 236 -7.42 -1.65 6.94
N ILE A 237 -6.40 -1.73 6.09
CA ILE A 237 -6.27 -0.88 4.91
C ILE A 237 -5.94 -1.72 3.68
N LEU A 238 -6.23 -1.21 2.50
CA LEU A 238 -5.50 -1.62 1.30
C LEU A 238 -4.26 -0.74 1.16
N SER A 239 -3.11 -1.29 1.55
CA SER A 239 -1.80 -0.62 1.47
C SER A 239 -1.41 -0.32 0.04
N GLU A 240 -1.83 -1.18 -0.89
CA GLU A 240 -1.74 -0.92 -2.30
C GLU A 240 -2.93 -1.57 -3.00
N THR A 241 -3.53 -0.84 -3.94
CA THR A 241 -4.57 -1.40 -4.80
C THR A 241 -4.63 -0.67 -6.13
N GLY A 242 -5.26 -1.30 -7.11
CA GLY A 242 -5.52 -0.73 -8.42
C GLY A 242 -6.05 -1.81 -9.35
N ALA A 243 -6.52 -1.40 -10.52
CA ALA A 243 -6.82 -2.31 -11.60
C ALA A 243 -5.93 -1.95 -12.79
N SER A 244 -5.23 -2.92 -13.36
CA SER A 244 -4.38 -2.67 -14.52
C SER A 244 -5.18 -2.73 -15.81
N TYR A 245 -4.81 -1.88 -16.76
CA TYR A 245 -5.12 -2.09 -18.16
C TYR A 245 -3.85 -2.45 -18.90
N THR A 246 -3.85 -3.66 -19.46
CA THR A 246 -2.65 -4.30 -19.97
C THR A 246 -2.54 -4.11 -21.48
N THR A 247 -1.36 -3.69 -21.94
CA THR A 247 -1.03 -3.59 -23.37
C THR A 247 0.32 -4.23 -23.70
N SER A 248 0.48 -4.64 -24.95
CA SER A 248 1.77 -5.06 -25.49
C SER A 248 2.71 -3.86 -25.60
N ILE A 249 3.91 -3.94 -25.02
CA ILE A 249 4.92 -2.87 -25.10
C ILE A 249 5.32 -2.57 -26.55
N SER A 250 5.45 -3.60 -27.39
CA SER A 250 5.94 -3.43 -28.76
C SER A 250 4.88 -2.94 -29.74
N THR A 251 3.61 -3.27 -29.52
CA THR A 251 2.54 -2.99 -30.49
C THR A 251 1.48 -2.01 -29.97
N GLY A 252 1.47 -1.71 -28.68
CA GLY A 252 0.42 -0.94 -28.01
C GLY A 252 -0.94 -1.65 -27.99
N LYS A 253 -1.05 -2.87 -28.51
CA LYS A 253 -2.33 -3.60 -28.59
C LYS A 253 -2.78 -4.01 -27.18
N PRO A 254 -4.07 -3.82 -26.85
CA PRO A 254 -4.64 -4.33 -25.61
C PRO A 254 -4.47 -5.84 -25.48
N ALA A 255 -4.26 -6.32 -24.25
CA ALA A 255 -4.37 -7.73 -23.94
C ALA A 255 -5.80 -8.23 -24.19
N TRP A 256 -5.93 -9.54 -24.39
CA TRP A 256 -7.22 -10.21 -24.56
C TRP A 256 -8.10 -10.07 -23.31
N GLY A 257 -9.42 -10.13 -23.48
CA GLY A 257 -10.39 -10.16 -22.37
C GLY A 257 -11.66 -9.34 -22.62
N GLY A 258 -11.59 -8.34 -23.51
CA GLY A 258 -12.75 -7.58 -23.99
C GLY A 258 -13.29 -6.50 -23.05
N GLY A 259 -12.76 -6.37 -21.83
CA GLY A 259 -13.03 -5.26 -20.93
C GLY A 259 -12.32 -3.99 -21.39
N SER A 260 -13.00 -2.84 -21.27
CA SER A 260 -12.40 -1.53 -21.51
C SER A 260 -11.57 -1.08 -20.31
N GLU A 261 -10.56 -0.23 -20.52
CA GLU A 261 -9.81 0.40 -19.43
C GLU A 261 -10.73 1.11 -18.44
N TYR A 262 -11.72 1.83 -18.99
CA TYR A 262 -12.73 2.55 -18.23
C TYR A 262 -13.48 1.60 -17.29
N ASP A 263 -14.10 0.55 -17.84
CA ASP A 263 -14.95 -0.36 -17.05
C ASP A 263 -14.15 -1.09 -15.98
N ILE A 264 -12.94 -1.56 -16.32
CA ILE A 264 -12.07 -2.30 -15.41
C ILE A 264 -11.70 -1.44 -14.20
N LYS A 265 -11.20 -0.21 -14.43
CA LYS A 265 -10.73 0.65 -13.36
C LYS A 265 -11.87 1.31 -12.59
N TYR A 266 -12.90 1.78 -13.29
CA TYR A 266 -14.03 2.47 -12.66
C TYR A 266 -14.86 1.53 -11.78
N GLN A 267 -15.15 0.31 -12.26
CA GLN A 267 -15.89 -0.65 -11.44
C GLN A 267 -15.05 -1.14 -10.25
N TRP A 268 -13.71 -1.20 -10.37
CA TRP A 268 -12.84 -1.52 -9.24
C TRP A 268 -12.91 -0.44 -8.17
N LEU A 269 -12.77 0.84 -8.57
CA LEU A 269 -12.95 2.00 -7.69
C LEU A 269 -14.31 1.96 -6.97
N GLN A 270 -15.39 1.66 -7.70
CA GLN A 270 -16.73 1.55 -7.13
C GLN A 270 -16.85 0.40 -6.12
N GLN A 271 -16.31 -0.79 -6.43
CA GLN A 271 -16.33 -1.90 -5.47
C GLN A 271 -15.50 -1.61 -4.20
N LEU A 272 -14.41 -0.85 -4.31
CA LEU A 272 -13.59 -0.49 -3.15
C LEU A 272 -14.25 0.54 -2.23
N LEU A 273 -14.97 1.50 -2.81
CA LEU A 273 -15.40 2.71 -2.10
C LEU A 273 -16.92 2.89 -2.03
N SER A 274 -17.70 1.84 -2.26
CA SER A 274 -19.16 1.90 -2.11
C SER A 274 -19.59 1.91 -0.63
N SER A 275 -20.77 2.45 -0.34
CA SER A 275 -21.41 2.33 0.98
C SER A 275 -21.56 0.88 1.43
N LYS A 276 -21.84 -0.05 0.50
CA LYS A 276 -21.91 -1.48 0.79
C LYS A 276 -20.58 -2.01 1.31
N THR A 277 -19.46 -1.59 0.73
CA THR A 277 -18.12 -1.99 1.20
C THR A 277 -17.86 -1.48 2.62
N ARG A 278 -18.25 -0.23 2.90
CA ARG A 278 -18.16 0.36 4.24
C ARG A 278 -18.99 -0.39 5.27
N GLU A 279 -20.19 -0.83 4.91
CA GLU A 279 -21.09 -1.61 5.76
C GLU A 279 -20.59 -3.03 6.02
N GLU A 280 -20.11 -3.72 4.98
CA GLU A 280 -19.65 -5.10 5.09
C GLU A 280 -18.27 -5.23 5.76
N ILE A 281 -17.46 -4.17 5.72
CA ILE A 281 -16.07 -4.17 6.22
C ILE A 281 -15.83 -2.93 7.09
N PRO A 282 -16.46 -2.83 8.28
CA PRO A 282 -16.48 -1.59 9.04
C PRO A 282 -15.11 -1.16 9.60
N ASN A 283 -14.13 -2.06 9.61
CA ASN A 283 -12.75 -1.82 10.00
C ASN A 283 -11.82 -1.48 8.83
N LEU A 284 -12.30 -1.48 7.57
CA LEU A 284 -11.56 -0.90 6.45
C LEU A 284 -11.52 0.62 6.63
N LYS A 285 -10.32 1.15 6.89
CA LYS A 285 -10.11 2.58 7.16
C LYS A 285 -9.64 3.37 5.96
N ALA A 286 -8.90 2.73 5.07
CA ALA A 286 -8.31 3.41 3.95
C ALA A 286 -7.92 2.50 2.79
N ILE A 287 -7.72 3.12 1.63
CA ILE A 287 -7.03 2.54 0.47
C ILE A 287 -5.91 3.48 -0.01
N ALA A 288 -4.86 2.92 -0.58
CA ALA A 288 -3.89 3.66 -1.37
C ALA A 288 -3.89 3.12 -2.81
N TRP A 289 -4.36 3.94 -3.75
CA TRP A 289 -4.41 3.59 -5.16
C TRP A 289 -3.02 3.70 -5.81
N PHE A 290 -2.59 2.69 -6.52
CA PHE A 290 -1.30 2.63 -7.20
C PHE A 290 -1.36 3.45 -8.50
N GLU A 291 -0.93 4.72 -8.43
CA GLU A 291 -1.04 5.70 -9.51
C GLU A 291 0.19 5.64 -10.42
N VAL A 292 0.42 4.48 -11.03
CA VAL A 292 1.66 4.17 -11.76
C VAL A 292 1.36 3.55 -13.11
N PHE A 293 2.14 3.93 -14.12
CA PHE A 293 2.27 3.18 -15.36
C PHE A 293 3.65 2.52 -15.37
N LYS A 294 3.71 1.20 -15.52
CA LYS A 294 4.99 0.48 -15.47
C LYS A 294 5.04 -0.67 -16.47
N HIS A 295 6.27 -1.06 -16.81
CA HIS A 295 6.53 -2.27 -17.54
C HIS A 295 6.87 -3.39 -16.55
N GLU A 296 6.04 -4.43 -16.49
CA GLU A 296 6.26 -5.56 -15.57
C GLU A 296 5.93 -6.90 -16.20
N THR A 297 6.44 -7.96 -15.57
CA THR A 297 6.08 -9.34 -15.87
C THR A 297 5.08 -9.81 -14.81
N ALA A 298 4.19 -10.73 -15.17
CA ALA A 298 3.62 -11.62 -14.16
C ALA A 298 4.71 -12.57 -13.64
N ALA A 299 4.47 -13.22 -12.50
CA ALA A 299 5.39 -14.22 -11.97
C ALA A 299 5.75 -15.30 -13.00
N GLY A 300 6.93 -15.90 -12.90
CA GLY A 300 7.44 -16.87 -13.89
C GLY A 300 7.96 -16.22 -15.18
N ASN A 301 8.15 -17.01 -16.23
CA ASN A 301 8.70 -16.56 -17.51
C ASN A 301 7.66 -15.90 -18.43
N SER A 302 6.80 -15.06 -17.85
CA SER A 302 5.77 -14.34 -18.62
C SER A 302 6.41 -13.19 -19.45
N PRO A 303 5.83 -12.83 -20.60
CA PRO A 303 6.33 -11.70 -21.38
C PRO A 303 6.15 -10.39 -20.61
N LEU A 304 7.11 -9.47 -20.78
CA LEU A 304 7.01 -8.11 -20.25
C LEU A 304 5.83 -7.38 -20.91
N LYS A 305 4.96 -6.78 -20.10
CA LYS A 305 3.77 -6.03 -20.55
C LYS A 305 3.78 -4.61 -19.98
N ALA A 306 3.06 -3.71 -20.64
CA ALA A 306 2.78 -2.39 -20.13
C ALA A 306 1.49 -2.46 -19.33
N GLU A 307 1.57 -2.15 -18.04
CA GLU A 307 0.47 -2.15 -17.10
C GLU A 307 0.17 -0.69 -16.70
N ASP A 308 -0.99 -0.19 -17.09
CA ASP A 308 -1.46 1.12 -16.68
C ASP A 308 -2.42 1.00 -15.48
N PHE A 309 -2.01 1.45 -14.31
CA PHE A 309 -2.86 1.52 -13.12
C PHE A 309 -3.39 2.93 -12.86
N ARG A 310 -2.94 3.94 -13.62
CA ARG A 310 -3.30 5.34 -13.35
C ARG A 310 -4.80 5.52 -13.47
N LEU A 311 -5.37 6.15 -12.45
CA LEU A 311 -6.79 6.50 -12.37
C LEU A 311 -6.99 8.00 -12.57
N ILE A 312 -6.10 8.82 -11.99
CA ILE A 312 -6.24 10.28 -11.95
C ILE A 312 -5.47 10.95 -13.09
N LEU A 313 -4.27 10.45 -13.38
CA LEU A 313 -3.35 10.99 -14.39
C LEU A 313 -3.26 10.10 -15.64
N GLY A 314 -4.18 9.14 -15.78
CA GLY A 314 -4.31 8.22 -16.92
C GLY A 314 -5.30 8.73 -17.98
N ASP A 315 -6.17 7.81 -18.45
CA ASP A 315 -7.25 8.13 -19.39
C ASP A 315 -8.12 9.29 -18.90
N GLN A 316 -8.41 10.25 -19.79
CA GLN A 316 -9.07 11.51 -19.40
C GLN A 316 -10.55 11.33 -19.09
N GLY A 317 -11.25 10.44 -19.80
CA GLY A 317 -12.67 10.18 -19.56
C GLY A 317 -12.88 9.46 -18.23
N LEU A 318 -12.10 8.39 -18.01
CA LEU A 318 -12.06 7.69 -16.73
C LEU A 318 -11.66 8.61 -15.57
N SER A 319 -10.61 9.42 -15.74
CA SER A 319 -10.14 10.34 -14.71
C SER A 319 -11.22 11.34 -14.30
N HIS A 320 -11.93 11.92 -15.27
CA HIS A 320 -13.05 12.82 -15.01
C HIS A 320 -14.12 12.18 -14.13
N ASP A 321 -14.60 11.00 -14.52
CA ASP A 321 -15.67 10.30 -13.82
C ASP A 321 -15.22 9.74 -12.46
N ALA A 322 -13.96 9.31 -12.33
CA ALA A 322 -13.36 8.90 -11.07
C ALA A 322 -13.28 10.07 -10.08
N ILE A 323 -12.86 11.26 -10.52
CA ILE A 323 -12.81 12.47 -9.70
C ILE A 323 -14.23 12.88 -9.27
N GLN A 324 -15.20 12.82 -10.18
CA GLN A 324 -16.60 13.09 -9.86
C GLN A 324 -17.11 12.11 -8.80
N TYR A 325 -16.89 10.81 -8.98
CA TYR A 325 -17.27 9.79 -8.00
C TYR A 325 -16.64 10.01 -6.62
N LEU A 326 -15.36 10.40 -6.58
CA LEU A 326 -14.63 10.73 -5.34
C LEU A 326 -15.10 12.03 -4.68
N SER A 327 -15.77 12.92 -5.42
CA SER A 327 -16.33 14.16 -4.88
C SER A 327 -17.66 13.98 -4.15
N GLU A 328 -18.38 12.90 -4.48
CA GLU A 328 -19.63 12.52 -3.84
C GLU A 328 -19.35 11.92 -2.47
N LYS A 329 -20.08 12.32 -1.42
CA LYS A 329 -19.89 11.80 -0.07
C LYS A 329 -20.30 10.33 0.07
#